data_AF-A0A368CNK6-F1
#
_entry.id   AF-A0A368CNK6-F1
#
_cell.length_a   1.000
_cell.length_b   1.000
_cell.length_c   1.000
_cell.angle_alpha   90.00
_cell.angle_beta   90.00
_cell.angle_gamma   90.00
#
_symmetry.space_group_name_H-M   'P 1'
#
loop_
_entity.id
_entity.type
_entity.pdbx_description
1 polymer ?
#
loop_
_entity_poly.entity_id
_entity_poly.type
_entity_poly.pdbx_seq_one_letter_code
_entity_poly.pdbx_strand_id
1 'polypeptide(L)'
;MSFDPRSLERLKQLGRELPQPIKPPATKPEPTPQRQHRVETEEDPQELFRQLMQVSPDGTVPEHLMARLKQLEKEQPNPISPAAAQPSAGPAKGRKKSTENASADDALYTAFQQLLLEEDD
;
A
#
# COMPACT_ATOMS: atom_id res chain seq x y z
N MET A 1 -8.01 -15.31 65.83
CA MET A 1 -7.13 -14.11 65.85
C MET A 1 -7.89 -12.98 65.18
N SER A 2 -8.42 -12.03 65.93
CA SER A 2 -9.22 -10.90 65.42
C SER A 2 -8.32 -9.69 65.10
N PHE A 3 -8.62 -9.01 64.00
CA PHE A 3 -7.95 -7.76 63.63
C PHE A 3 -8.57 -6.59 64.41
N ASP A 4 -7.76 -5.84 65.15
CA ASP A 4 -8.19 -4.65 65.91
C ASP A 4 -8.45 -3.49 64.93
N PRO A 5 -9.60 -2.78 64.97
CA PRO A 5 -9.92 -1.68 64.05
C PRO A 5 -8.82 -0.61 63.95
N ARG A 6 -8.08 -0.34 65.03
CA ARG A 6 -6.94 0.59 65.02
C ARG A 6 -5.75 0.12 64.19
N SER A 7 -5.55 -1.20 64.10
CA SER A 7 -4.47 -1.78 63.28
C SER A 7 -4.76 -1.65 61.78
N LEU A 8 -6.04 -1.68 61.40
CA LEU A 8 -6.51 -1.51 60.02
C LEU A 8 -6.29 -0.06 59.54
N GLU A 9 -6.57 0.90 60.42
CA GLU A 9 -6.32 2.32 60.16
C GLU A 9 -4.82 2.62 60.04
N ARG A 10 -3.99 2.04 60.92
CA ARG A 10 -2.54 2.15 60.86
C ARG A 10 -1.94 1.48 59.61
N LEU A 11 -2.50 0.36 59.14
CA LEU A 11 -2.09 -0.30 57.89
C LEU A 11 -2.43 0.56 56.66
N LYS A 12 -3.58 1.24 56.67
CA LYS A 12 -3.97 2.22 55.64
C LYS A 12 -3.02 3.43 55.64
N GLN A 13 -2.62 3.91 56.81
CA GLN A 13 -1.66 5.02 56.97
C GLN A 13 -0.22 4.63 56.56
N LEU A 14 0.22 3.41 56.89
CA LEU A 14 1.51 2.86 56.45
C LEU A 14 1.50 2.46 54.96
N GLY A 15 0.31 2.23 54.41
CA GLY A 15 0.03 1.87 53.02
C GLY A 15 0.00 3.04 52.03
N ARG A 16 0.79 4.10 52.31
CA ARG A 16 1.07 5.24 51.42
C ARG A 16 -0.13 6.20 51.29
N GLU A 17 0.02 7.42 51.77
CA GLU A 17 -0.79 8.50 51.23
C GLU A 17 -0.49 8.60 49.74
N LEU A 18 -1.53 8.42 48.93
CA LEU A 18 -1.41 8.60 47.49
C LEU A 18 -1.05 10.07 47.25
N PRO A 19 0.01 10.39 46.48
CA PRO A 19 0.29 11.78 46.11
C PRO A 19 -0.95 12.38 45.43
N GLN A 20 -1.06 13.72 45.48
CA GLN A 20 -2.23 14.43 44.98
C GLN A 20 -2.67 13.89 43.61
N PRO A 21 -3.98 13.65 43.40
CA PRO A 21 -4.48 13.16 42.13
C PRO A 21 -4.08 14.13 41.02
N ILE A 22 -3.40 13.60 40.01
CA ILE A 22 -3.06 14.35 38.79
C ILE A 22 -4.39 14.84 38.21
N LYS A 23 -4.45 16.11 37.79
CA LYS A 23 -5.65 16.67 37.17
C LYS A 23 -6.08 15.72 36.05
N PRO A 24 -7.36 15.26 36.01
CA PRO A 24 -7.84 14.47 34.89
C PRO A 24 -7.58 15.26 33.61
N PRO A 25 -7.16 14.61 32.52
CA PRO A 25 -6.95 15.31 31.26
C PRO A 25 -8.22 16.09 30.96
N ALA A 26 -8.06 17.41 30.75
CA ALA A 26 -9.17 18.25 30.30
C ALA A 26 -9.80 17.53 29.10
N THR A 27 -11.12 17.36 29.18
CA THR A 27 -12.05 17.00 28.09
C THR A 27 -11.38 16.52 26.81
N LYS A 28 -11.63 15.24 26.47
CA LYS A 28 -11.34 14.60 25.16
C LYS A 28 -10.85 15.65 24.16
N PRO A 29 -9.56 15.67 23.77
CA PRO A 29 -9.13 16.58 22.74
C PRO A 29 -10.11 16.39 21.58
N GLU A 30 -10.76 17.47 21.15
CA GLU A 30 -11.45 17.47 19.87
C GLU A 30 -10.50 16.82 18.87
N PRO A 31 -11.00 15.94 17.98
CA PRO A 31 -10.15 15.28 17.01
C PRO A 31 -9.44 16.39 16.24
N THR A 32 -8.17 16.61 16.59
CA THR A 32 -7.29 17.40 15.75
C THR A 32 -7.36 16.75 14.39
N PRO A 33 -7.57 17.52 13.31
CA PRO A 33 -7.65 16.94 11.99
C PRO A 33 -6.33 16.21 11.79
N GLN A 34 -6.38 14.88 11.92
CA GLN A 34 -5.24 14.03 11.60
C GLN A 34 -4.94 14.40 10.17
N ARG A 35 -3.70 14.83 9.90
CA ARG A 35 -3.27 15.17 8.55
C ARG A 35 -3.30 13.86 7.78
N GLN A 36 -4.44 13.56 7.18
CA GLN A 36 -4.65 12.38 6.37
C GLN A 36 -3.58 12.43 5.28
N HIS A 37 -2.83 11.35 5.16
CA HIS A 37 -1.87 11.24 4.08
C HIS A 37 -2.65 11.24 2.76
N ARG A 38 -2.06 11.80 1.69
CA ARG A 38 -2.72 11.84 0.37
C ARG A 38 -3.25 10.47 -0.08
N VAL A 39 -2.50 9.43 0.24
CA VAL A 39 -2.82 8.01 0.02
C VAL A 39 -4.15 7.60 0.68
N GLU A 40 -4.54 8.22 1.79
CA GLU A 40 -5.78 7.93 2.49
C GLU A 40 -6.98 8.72 1.94
N THR A 41 -6.74 9.74 1.13
CA THR A 41 -7.82 10.55 0.52
C THR A 41 -8.06 10.20 -0.93
N GLU A 42 -7.15 9.47 -1.57
CA GLU A 42 -7.23 9.13 -2.99
C GLU A 42 -8.39 8.14 -3.27
N GLU A 43 -9.15 8.43 -4.33
CA GLU A 43 -10.30 7.63 -4.78
C GLU A 43 -10.01 6.89 -6.10
N ASP A 44 -8.99 7.33 -6.85
CA ASP A 44 -8.54 6.64 -8.06
C ASP A 44 -7.56 5.51 -7.69
N PRO A 45 -7.86 4.23 -8.01
CA PRO A 45 -6.96 3.11 -7.70
C PRO A 45 -5.59 3.25 -8.37
N GLN A 46 -5.51 3.86 -9.56
CA GLN A 46 -4.24 4.03 -10.27
C GLN A 46 -3.34 5.04 -9.56
N GLU A 47 -3.87 6.20 -9.19
CA GLU A 47 -3.12 7.21 -8.45
C GLU A 47 -2.78 6.74 -7.03
N LEU A 48 -3.69 6.02 -6.37
CA LEU A 48 -3.44 5.41 -5.07
C LEU A 48 -2.24 4.46 -5.12
N PHE A 49 -2.18 3.59 -6.14
CA PHE A 49 -1.04 2.69 -6.34
C PHE A 49 0.27 3.45 -6.59
N ARG A 50 0.24 4.48 -7.46
CA ARG A 50 1.43 5.29 -7.77
C ARG A 50 1.96 6.00 -6.53
N GLN A 51 1.08 6.56 -5.72
CA GLN A 51 1.46 7.22 -4.47
C GLN A 51 2.02 6.21 -3.47
N LEU A 52 1.41 5.04 -3.34
CA LEU A 52 1.92 3.94 -2.50
C LEU A 52 3.37 3.56 -2.89
N MET A 53 3.65 3.43 -4.18
CA MET A 53 5.01 3.14 -4.67
C MET A 53 6.01 4.27 -4.38
N GLN A 54 5.57 5.53 -4.38
CA GLN A 54 6.44 6.67 -4.06
C GLN A 54 6.75 6.78 -2.56
N VAL A 55 5.80 6.45 -1.68
CA VAL A 55 5.96 6.61 -0.24
C VAL A 55 6.51 5.36 0.47
N SER A 56 6.49 4.20 -0.19
CA SER A 56 7.05 2.94 0.33
C SER A 56 8.39 2.62 -0.35
N PRO A 57 9.51 3.22 0.07
CA PRO A 57 10.85 2.86 -0.46
C PRO A 57 11.21 1.40 -0.17
N ASP A 58 10.65 0.82 0.90
CA ASP A 58 10.86 -0.57 1.32
C ASP A 58 9.91 -1.57 0.63
N GLY A 59 9.02 -1.10 -0.26
CA GLY A 59 8.02 -1.94 -0.95
C GLY A 59 6.95 -2.55 -0.03
N THR A 60 6.99 -2.26 1.26
CA THR A 60 6.00 -2.74 2.24
C THR A 60 4.83 -1.77 2.30
N VAL A 61 3.61 -2.28 2.12
CA VAL A 61 2.37 -1.50 2.14
C VAL A 61 1.45 -2.02 3.25
N PRO A 62 0.88 -1.14 4.10
CA PRO A 62 -0.11 -1.53 5.10
C PRO A 62 -1.32 -2.26 4.52
N GLU A 63 -1.77 -3.32 5.20
CA GLU A 63 -2.89 -4.18 4.78
C GLU A 63 -4.18 -3.40 4.45
N HIS A 64 -4.51 -2.37 5.23
CA HIS A 64 -5.72 -1.59 5.02
C HIS A 64 -5.70 -0.77 3.71
N LEU A 65 -4.53 -0.30 3.26
CA LEU A 65 -4.39 0.42 2.00
C LEU A 65 -4.48 -0.53 0.80
N MET A 66 -3.93 -1.73 0.91
CA MET A 66 -4.09 -2.80 -0.07
C MET A 66 -5.54 -3.27 -0.18
N ALA A 67 -6.23 -3.45 0.96
CA ALA A 67 -7.64 -3.81 0.98
C ALA A 67 -8.51 -2.75 0.29
N ARG A 68 -8.23 -1.47 0.54
CA ARG A 68 -8.91 -0.35 -0.12
C ARG A 68 -8.65 -0.31 -1.63
N LEU A 69 -7.39 -0.44 -2.07
CA LEU A 69 -7.05 -0.48 -3.49
C LEU A 69 -7.84 -1.57 -4.22
N LYS A 70 -7.92 -2.77 -3.64
CA LYS A 70 -8.72 -3.89 -4.16
C LYS A 70 -10.22 -3.61 -4.21
N GLN A 71 -10.74 -2.76 -3.32
CA GLN A 71 -12.15 -2.36 -3.34
C GLN A 71 -12.41 -1.39 -4.49
N LEU A 72 -11.60 -0.34 -4.60
CA LEU A 72 -11.69 0.66 -5.67
C LEU A 72 -11.55 0.04 -7.06
N GLU A 73 -10.63 -0.92 -7.25
CA GLU A 73 -10.50 -1.68 -8.50
C GLU A 73 -11.75 -2.50 -8.85
N LYS A 74 -12.44 -3.06 -7.86
CA LYS A 74 -13.66 -3.84 -8.09
C LYS A 74 -14.86 -2.96 -8.41
N GLU A 75 -14.90 -1.77 -7.82
CA GLU A 75 -15.98 -0.80 -8.01
C GLU A 75 -15.87 -0.08 -9.35
N GLN A 76 -14.69 -0.04 -9.98
CA GLN A 76 -14.52 0.44 -11.34
C GLN A 76 -14.78 -0.69 -12.38
N PRO A 77 -15.85 -0.61 -13.19
CA PRO A 77 -16.19 -1.65 -14.17
C PRO A 77 -15.32 -1.62 -15.44
N ASN A 78 -14.07 -1.14 -15.37
CA ASN A 78 -13.23 -1.05 -16.55
C ASN A 78 -11.78 -1.44 -16.24
N PRO A 79 -11.42 -2.72 -16.38
CA PRO A 79 -10.04 -3.11 -16.29
C PRO A 79 -9.41 -2.90 -17.67
N ILE A 80 -8.38 -2.05 -17.72
CA ILE A 80 -7.23 -2.38 -18.55
C ILE A 80 -6.61 -3.63 -17.88
N SER A 81 -7.24 -4.79 -18.09
CA SER A 81 -6.63 -6.06 -17.73
C SER A 81 -5.33 -6.14 -18.52
N PRO A 82 -4.17 -6.44 -17.93
CA PRO A 82 -3.12 -7.08 -18.71
C PRO A 82 -3.71 -8.44 -19.08
N ALA A 83 -4.34 -8.50 -20.25
CA ALA A 83 -4.80 -9.74 -20.83
C ALA A 83 -3.61 -10.69 -20.80
N ALA A 84 -3.76 -11.81 -20.08
CA ALA A 84 -2.90 -12.94 -20.22
C ALA A 84 -2.81 -13.23 -21.72
N ALA A 85 -1.67 -12.89 -22.32
CA ALA A 85 -1.36 -13.19 -23.70
C ALA A 85 -1.29 -14.71 -23.82
N GLN A 86 -2.41 -15.34 -24.15
CA GLN A 86 -2.41 -16.68 -24.70
C GLN A 86 -1.93 -16.59 -26.16
N PRO A 87 -0.79 -17.20 -26.53
CA PRO A 87 -0.40 -17.24 -27.92
C PRO A 87 -1.22 -18.33 -28.63
N SER A 88 -2.27 -17.92 -29.35
CA SER A 88 -2.85 -18.77 -30.40
C SER A 88 -1.91 -18.76 -31.60
N ALA A 89 -1.05 -19.77 -31.66
CA ALA A 89 -0.21 -20.04 -32.81
C ALA A 89 -1.06 -20.39 -34.05
N GLY A 90 -0.92 -19.60 -35.11
CA GLY A 90 -1.46 -19.90 -36.44
C GLY A 90 -0.79 -19.03 -37.51
N PRO A 91 -0.11 -19.60 -38.53
CA PRO A 91 0.68 -18.82 -39.48
C PRO A 91 -0.12 -18.46 -40.73
N ALA A 92 -0.16 -17.18 -41.11
CA ALA A 92 -0.68 -16.76 -42.41
C ALA A 92 0.09 -15.54 -42.99
N LYS A 93 1.23 -15.88 -43.59
CA LYS A 93 1.85 -15.33 -44.81
C LYS A 93 1.16 -14.15 -45.52
N GLY A 94 1.84 -13.01 -45.55
CA GLY A 94 2.11 -12.26 -46.79
C GLY A 94 1.45 -10.88 -46.99
N ARG A 95 2.25 -9.81 -46.88
CA ARG A 95 2.40 -8.76 -47.92
C ARG A 95 3.47 -7.74 -47.51
N LYS A 96 4.34 -7.39 -48.47
CA LYS A 96 5.43 -6.42 -48.33
C LYS A 96 4.95 -5.01 -48.72
N LYS A 97 5.71 -4.01 -48.20
CA LYS A 97 5.95 -2.63 -48.71
C LYS A 97 5.06 -1.54 -48.06
N SER A 98 5.54 -0.44 -47.49
CA SER A 98 6.86 0.06 -47.05
C SER A 98 6.62 1.41 -46.33
N THR A 99 7.48 1.76 -45.34
CA THR A 99 7.84 3.13 -44.89
C THR A 99 6.70 4.03 -44.37
N GLU A 100 6.69 4.61 -43.17
CA GLU A 100 7.68 5.15 -42.23
C GLU A 100 7.02 5.08 -40.82
N ASN A 101 7.77 4.86 -39.74
CA ASN A 101 7.30 4.46 -38.39
C ASN A 101 7.13 2.95 -38.15
N ALA A 102 8.07 2.11 -38.62
CA ALA A 102 8.38 0.92 -37.82
C ALA A 102 8.90 1.46 -36.49
N SER A 103 8.05 1.39 -35.46
CA SER A 103 8.23 2.03 -34.16
C SER A 103 9.62 1.73 -33.63
N ALA A 104 10.23 2.65 -32.88
CA ALA A 104 11.52 2.42 -32.23
C ALA A 104 11.55 1.06 -31.48
N ASP A 105 10.40 0.59 -31.01
CA ASP A 105 10.18 -0.71 -30.41
C ASP A 105 10.51 -1.90 -31.32
N ASP A 106 10.19 -1.84 -32.62
CA ASP A 106 10.54 -2.91 -33.58
C ASP A 106 12.06 -2.95 -33.84
N ALA A 107 12.71 -1.77 -33.86
CA ALA A 107 14.17 -1.69 -33.96
C ALA A 107 14.85 -2.24 -32.69
N LEU A 108 14.31 -1.96 -31.51
CA LEU A 108 14.79 -2.51 -30.25
C LEU A 108 14.56 -4.03 -30.16
N TYR A 109 13.41 -4.52 -30.63
CA TYR A 109 13.07 -5.94 -30.59
C TYR A 109 13.96 -6.75 -31.54
N THR A 110 14.29 -6.20 -32.70
CA THR A 110 15.22 -6.84 -33.65
C THR A 110 16.67 -6.82 -33.15
N ALA A 111 17.11 -5.71 -32.54
CA ALA A 111 18.44 -5.64 -31.91
C ALA A 111 18.59 -6.65 -30.75
N PHE A 112 17.56 -6.80 -29.91
CA PHE A 112 17.56 -7.78 -28.82
C PHE A 112 17.62 -9.23 -29.34
N GLN A 113 16.88 -9.55 -30.40
CA GLN A 113 16.97 -10.88 -31.01
C GLN A 113 18.37 -11.16 -31.55
N GLN A 114 19.02 -10.18 -32.17
CA GLN A 114 20.38 -10.36 -32.69
C GLN A 114 21.39 -10.61 -31.56
N LEU A 115 21.27 -9.91 -30.42
CA LEU A 115 22.13 -10.13 -29.26
C LEU A 115 22.02 -11.55 -28.72
N LEU A 116 20.81 -12.11 -28.61
CA LEU A 116 20.61 -13.49 -28.14
C LEU A 116 21.27 -14.52 -29.06
N LEU A 117 21.27 -14.28 -30.38
CA LEU A 117 21.90 -15.19 -31.33
C LEU A 117 23.44 -15.08 -31.32
N GLU A 118 24.00 -13.96 -30.87
CA GLU A 118 25.44 -13.72 -30.81
C GLU A 118 26.09 -14.28 -29.53
N GLU A 119 25.29 -14.64 -28.52
CA GLU A 119 25.77 -15.25 -27.26
C GLU A 119 25.88 -16.79 -27.32
N ASP A 120 25.46 -17.44 -28.41
CA ASP A 120 25.48 -18.89 -28.61
C ASP A 120 26.68 -19.41 -29.45
N ASP A 121 27.67 -18.57 -29.76
CA ASP A 121 28.99 -18.95 -30.37
C ASP A 121 30.16 -18.82 -29.37
#